data_AF-A0A1Q3MND6-F1
#
_entry.id   AF-A0A1Q3MND6-F1
#
_cell.length_a   1.000
_cell.length_b   1.000
_cell.length_c   1.000
_cell.angle_alpha   90.00
_cell.angle_beta   90.00
_cell.angle_gamma   90.00
#
_symmetry.space_group_name_H-M   'P 1'
#
loop_
_entity.id
_entity.type
_entity.pdbx_description
1 polymer ?
#
loop_
_entity_poly.entity_id
_entity_poly.type
_entity_poly.pdbx_seq_one_letter_code
_entity_poly.pdbx_strand_id
1 'polypeptide(L)'
;MRVEPGAVFRYCFQAVADKVARDGGACVYGWMIWEYPGFLVEGEFHAIWQDPAGALVDISPKPDGEQLILFLADSTRCWNYRPTPSVRLPLSMDQRVLNTIVQAVATDWLRMKYWDGEEARIPPQAHLEFMKDPISNFLRTGRNDSCGCGSGKKFKQCCLPMIQKCL
;
A
#
# COMPACT_ATOMS: atom_id res chain seq x y z
N MET A 1 -1.87 21.38 -3.27
CA MET A 1 -2.96 20.85 -2.42
C MET A 1 -3.83 21.97 -1.89
N ARG A 2 -5.05 21.67 -1.44
CA ARG A 2 -5.91 22.59 -0.68
C ARG A 2 -6.77 21.80 0.31
N VAL A 3 -6.26 21.61 1.52
CA VAL A 3 -6.92 20.76 2.54
C VAL A 3 -8.34 21.25 2.81
N GLU A 4 -9.31 20.35 2.73
CA GLU A 4 -10.71 20.68 3.00
C GLU A 4 -10.95 20.74 4.52
N PRO A 5 -11.64 21.77 5.03
CA PRO A 5 -12.06 21.80 6.42
C PRO A 5 -12.85 20.54 6.80
N GLY A 6 -12.46 19.90 7.91
CA GLY A 6 -13.09 18.68 8.41
C GLY A 6 -12.67 17.38 7.71
N ALA A 7 -11.81 17.43 6.68
CA ALA A 7 -11.24 16.23 6.11
C ALA A 7 -10.33 15.52 7.13
N VAL A 8 -10.43 14.19 7.19
CA VAL A 8 -9.68 13.34 8.12
C VAL A 8 -8.55 12.62 7.39
N PHE A 9 -7.37 12.56 8.01
CA PHE A 9 -6.22 11.82 7.47
C PHE A 9 -6.59 10.36 7.20
N ARG A 10 -6.25 9.85 5.99
CA ARG A 10 -6.61 8.53 5.44
C ARG A 10 -8.07 8.33 5.00
N TYR A 11 -8.91 9.36 5.06
CA TYR A 11 -10.30 9.31 4.59
C TYR A 11 -10.52 10.10 3.29
N CYS A 12 -9.57 10.01 2.35
CA CYS A 12 -9.60 10.78 1.10
C CYS A 12 -10.84 10.48 0.24
N PHE A 13 -11.27 9.22 0.16
CA PHE A 13 -12.45 8.81 -0.61
C PHE A 13 -13.73 9.51 -0.13
N GLN A 14 -13.94 9.53 1.20
CA GLN A 14 -15.10 10.20 1.78
C GLN A 14 -15.01 11.71 1.61
N ALA A 15 -13.84 12.30 1.90
CA ALA A 15 -13.65 13.74 1.77
C ALA A 15 -13.90 14.25 0.33
N VAL A 16 -13.43 13.52 -0.68
CA VAL A 16 -13.66 13.86 -2.09
C VAL A 16 -15.12 13.64 -2.48
N ALA A 17 -15.76 12.54 -2.05
CA ALA A 17 -17.17 12.31 -2.31
C ALA A 17 -18.05 13.45 -1.74
N ASP A 18 -17.78 13.85 -0.49
CA ASP A 18 -18.49 14.97 0.16
C ASP A 18 -18.22 16.29 -0.57
N LYS A 19 -16.98 16.50 -1.03
CA LYS A 19 -16.61 17.71 -1.79
C LYS A 19 -17.32 17.78 -3.13
N VAL A 20 -17.40 16.67 -3.88
CA VAL A 20 -18.14 16.59 -5.14
C VAL A 20 -19.62 16.84 -4.91
N ALA A 21 -20.20 16.26 -3.86
CA ALA A 21 -21.61 16.43 -3.54
C ALA A 21 -21.97 17.89 -3.20
N ARG A 22 -21.09 18.61 -2.50
CA ARG A 22 -21.32 20.03 -2.13
C ARG A 22 -21.00 21.03 -3.23
N ASP A 23 -19.85 20.85 -3.91
CA ASP A 23 -19.24 21.89 -4.74
C ASP A 23 -19.21 21.52 -6.23
N GLY A 24 -19.67 20.31 -6.58
CA GLY A 24 -19.58 19.78 -7.95
C GLY A 24 -18.16 19.31 -8.31
N GLY A 25 -17.90 19.19 -9.61
CA GLY A 25 -16.65 18.62 -10.12
C GLY A 25 -16.68 17.10 -10.19
N ALA A 26 -15.52 16.46 -10.09
CA ALA A 26 -15.39 15.02 -10.22
C ALA A 26 -14.41 14.41 -9.21
N CYS A 27 -14.60 13.14 -8.90
CA CYS A 27 -13.64 12.33 -8.17
C CYS A 27 -12.69 11.64 -9.17
N VAL A 28 -11.39 11.84 -9.01
CA VAL A 28 -10.35 11.20 -9.82
C VAL A 28 -9.59 10.21 -8.95
N TYR A 29 -9.68 8.93 -9.30
CA TYR A 29 -8.94 7.85 -8.63
C TYR A 29 -7.56 7.65 -9.25
N GLY A 30 -6.63 7.19 -8.42
CA GLY A 30 -5.27 6.91 -8.85
C GLY A 30 -4.36 6.54 -7.70
N TRP A 31 -3.07 6.76 -7.90
CA TRP A 31 -2.02 6.40 -6.97
C TRP A 31 -1.28 7.65 -6.53
N MET A 32 -1.28 7.92 -5.23
CA MET A 32 -0.32 8.83 -4.63
C MET A 32 1.02 8.11 -4.49
N ILE A 33 2.07 8.70 -5.07
CA ILE A 33 3.39 8.08 -5.11
C ILE A 33 4.25 8.65 -3.98
N TRP A 34 4.68 7.76 -3.09
CA TRP A 34 5.63 8.04 -2.01
C TRP A 34 6.99 7.48 -2.37
N GLU A 35 8.02 8.31 -2.26
CA GLU A 35 9.41 7.85 -2.32
C GLU A 35 10.03 7.83 -0.93
N TYR A 36 10.66 6.71 -0.59
CA TYR A 36 11.57 6.58 0.53
C TYR A 36 12.96 6.36 -0.05
N PRO A 37 13.80 7.41 -0.16
CA PRO A 37 15.04 7.36 -0.92
C PRO A 37 15.94 6.18 -0.54
N GLY A 38 16.36 5.39 -1.54
CA GLY A 38 17.20 4.21 -1.36
C GLY A 38 16.51 3.01 -0.68
N PHE A 39 15.22 3.12 -0.36
CA PHE A 39 14.44 2.11 0.33
C PHE A 39 13.34 1.52 -0.57
N LEU A 40 12.25 2.25 -0.81
CA LEU A 40 11.15 1.80 -1.67
C LEU A 40 10.38 2.97 -2.30
N VAL A 41 9.62 2.66 -3.35
CA VAL A 41 8.53 3.50 -3.85
C VAL A 41 7.20 2.83 -3.51
N GLU A 42 6.25 3.58 -2.99
CA GLU A 42 4.90 3.11 -2.66
C GLU A 42 3.85 3.89 -3.45
N GLY A 43 2.98 3.18 -4.15
CA GLY A 43 1.74 3.72 -4.68
C GLY A 43 0.60 3.42 -3.71
N GLU A 44 0.12 4.44 -3.01
CA GLU A 44 -1.07 4.38 -2.16
C GLU A 44 -2.32 4.76 -2.98
N PHE A 45 -3.35 3.91 -2.97
CA PHE A 45 -4.57 4.21 -3.72
C PHE A 45 -5.27 5.44 -3.11
N HIS A 46 -5.50 6.46 -3.92
CA HIS A 46 -5.87 7.80 -3.48
C HIS A 46 -6.97 8.40 -4.35
N ALA A 47 -7.76 9.30 -3.77
CA ALA A 47 -8.76 10.09 -4.46
C ALA A 47 -8.39 11.57 -4.45
N ILE A 48 -8.49 12.21 -5.61
CA ILE A 48 -8.30 13.65 -5.81
C ILE A 48 -9.60 14.27 -6.29
N TRP A 49 -9.92 15.47 -5.80
CA TRP A 49 -11.02 16.25 -6.33
C TRP A 49 -10.56 17.02 -7.57
N GLN A 50 -11.26 16.81 -8.69
CA GLN A 50 -11.15 17.66 -9.85
C GLN A 50 -12.24 18.73 -9.76
N ASP A 51 -11.83 20.00 -9.75
CA ASP A 51 -12.78 21.11 -9.71
C ASP A 51 -13.56 21.26 -11.03
N PRO A 52 -14.65 22.06 -11.07
CA PRO A 52 -15.41 22.27 -12.31
C PRO A 52 -14.63 22.90 -13.47
N ALA A 53 -13.48 23.54 -13.20
CA ALA A 53 -12.60 24.08 -14.22
C ALA A 53 -11.59 23.03 -14.75
N GLY A 54 -11.56 21.83 -14.16
CA GLY A 54 -10.72 20.71 -14.55
C GLY A 54 -9.41 20.59 -13.77
N ALA A 55 -9.15 21.47 -12.78
CA ALA A 55 -7.93 21.44 -11.99
C ALA A 55 -7.95 20.30 -10.96
N LEU A 56 -6.84 19.57 -10.84
CA LEU A 56 -6.66 18.51 -9.85
C LEU A 56 -6.19 19.10 -8.52
N VAL A 57 -6.98 18.90 -7.47
CA VAL A 57 -6.71 19.44 -6.14
C VAL A 57 -6.83 18.32 -5.11
N ASP A 58 -5.69 17.90 -4.56
CA ASP A 58 -5.73 17.03 -3.38
C ASP A 58 -6.15 17.86 -2.16
N ILE A 59 -7.27 17.43 -1.57
CA ILE A 59 -7.95 18.08 -0.45
C ILE A 59 -7.77 17.33 0.87
N SER A 60 -7.03 16.22 0.85
CA SER A 60 -6.82 15.37 2.02
C SER A 60 -5.67 15.94 2.87
N PRO A 61 -5.81 16.01 4.21
CA PRO A 61 -4.72 16.47 5.06
C PRO A 61 -3.52 15.52 4.99
N LYS A 62 -2.33 16.08 5.11
CA LYS A 62 -1.06 15.35 5.19
C LYS A 62 -0.43 15.59 6.55
N PRO A 63 -0.09 14.55 7.35
CA PRO A 63 0.35 14.71 8.74
C PRO A 63 1.66 15.50 8.88
N ASP A 64 2.50 15.41 7.86
CA ASP A 64 3.79 16.09 7.72
C ASP A 64 3.70 17.49 7.09
N GLY A 65 2.48 17.92 6.71
CA GLY A 65 2.26 19.24 6.13
C GLY A 65 2.71 19.37 4.67
N GLU A 66 2.90 18.25 3.96
CA GLU A 66 3.20 18.24 2.53
C GLU A 66 2.23 19.12 1.74
N GLN A 67 2.76 19.90 0.78
CA GLN A 67 1.96 20.84 -0.01
C GLN A 67 1.68 20.35 -1.44
N LEU A 68 2.46 19.36 -1.88
CA LEU A 68 2.42 18.77 -3.20
C LEU A 68 2.55 17.26 -3.06
N ILE A 69 1.84 16.54 -3.94
CA ILE A 69 1.98 15.10 -4.07
C ILE A 69 2.25 14.77 -5.53
N LEU A 70 3.00 13.70 -5.77
CA LEU A 70 3.04 13.06 -7.08
C LEU A 70 1.84 12.12 -7.19
N PHE A 71 1.01 12.34 -8.21
CA PHE A 71 -0.21 11.55 -8.43
C PHE A 71 -0.23 10.95 -9.84
N LEU A 72 -0.53 9.66 -9.91
CA LEU A 72 -0.73 8.92 -11.14
C LEU A 72 -2.20 8.50 -11.23
N ALA A 73 -2.97 9.16 -12.10
CA ALA A 73 -4.38 8.82 -12.32
C ALA A 73 -4.54 7.38 -12.86
N ASP A 74 -5.56 6.67 -12.39
CA ASP A 74 -5.89 5.30 -12.82
C ASP A 74 -7.38 5.23 -13.13
N SER A 75 -7.73 5.39 -14.40
CA SER A 75 -9.12 5.35 -14.88
C SER A 75 -9.73 3.95 -14.90
N THR A 76 -8.94 2.91 -14.59
CA THR A 76 -9.41 1.51 -14.59
C THR A 76 -9.92 1.05 -13.22
N ARG A 77 -9.69 1.86 -12.18
CA ARG A 77 -10.08 1.55 -10.80
C ARG A 77 -11.11 2.54 -10.27
N CYS A 78 -11.98 2.04 -9.42
CA CYS A 78 -12.91 2.84 -8.63
C CYS A 78 -12.92 2.36 -7.19
N TRP A 79 -13.15 3.28 -6.25
CA TRP A 79 -13.34 2.91 -4.86
C TRP A 79 -14.69 2.19 -4.68
N ASN A 80 -14.66 1.01 -4.06
CA ASN A 80 -15.83 0.15 -3.86
C ASN A 80 -16.08 -0.16 -2.37
N TYR A 81 -15.68 0.74 -1.48
CA TYR A 81 -15.82 0.60 -0.01
C TYR A 81 -15.07 -0.62 0.56
N ARG A 82 -13.99 -1.05 -0.10
CA ARG A 82 -13.11 -2.11 0.39
C ARG A 82 -11.66 -1.65 0.39
N PRO A 83 -10.86 -1.98 1.42
CA PRO A 83 -9.45 -1.66 1.47
C PRO A 83 -8.75 -2.04 0.17
N THR A 84 -8.08 -1.06 -0.44
CA THR A 84 -7.25 -1.28 -1.62
C THR A 84 -5.79 -1.30 -1.15
N PRO A 85 -5.08 -2.43 -1.31
CA PRO A 85 -3.67 -2.52 -0.95
C PRO A 85 -2.82 -1.51 -1.71
N SER A 86 -1.80 -0.98 -1.05
CA SER A 86 -0.78 -0.21 -1.75
C SER A 86 0.09 -1.14 -2.61
N VAL A 87 0.62 -0.60 -3.70
CA VAL A 87 1.67 -1.27 -4.50
C VAL A 87 3.02 -0.77 -4.04
N ARG A 88 3.99 -1.67 -3.82
CA ARG A 88 5.32 -1.30 -3.31
C ARG A 88 6.41 -1.90 -4.19
N LEU A 89 7.36 -1.07 -4.59
CA LEU A 89 8.52 -1.45 -5.39
C LEU A 89 9.81 -1.20 -4.58
N PRO A 90 10.67 -2.20 -4.37
CA PRO A 90 11.93 -2.00 -3.68
C PRO A 90 12.90 -1.19 -4.56
N LEU A 91 13.57 -0.20 -3.96
CA LEU A 91 14.70 0.50 -4.58
C LEU A 91 16.06 -0.11 -4.19
N SER A 92 16.04 -1.07 -3.27
CA SER A 92 17.23 -1.76 -2.77
C SER A 92 16.92 -3.24 -2.51
N MET A 93 17.92 -4.10 -2.76
CA MET A 93 17.87 -5.53 -2.47
C MET A 93 18.29 -5.87 -1.03
N ASP A 94 18.44 -4.86 -0.17
CA ASP A 94 18.65 -5.08 1.26
C ASP A 94 17.49 -5.89 1.84
N GLN A 95 17.82 -6.96 2.57
CA GLN A 95 16.82 -7.86 3.13
C GLN A 95 15.83 -7.14 4.05
N ARG A 96 16.24 -6.04 4.71
CA ARG A 96 15.36 -5.22 5.55
C ARG A 96 14.26 -4.55 4.73
N VAL A 97 14.59 -4.03 3.54
CA VAL A 97 13.61 -3.45 2.60
C VAL A 97 12.59 -4.50 2.19
N LEU A 98 13.10 -5.65 1.73
CA LEU A 98 12.25 -6.76 1.27
C LEU A 98 11.34 -7.25 2.41
N ASN A 99 11.88 -7.42 3.61
CA ASN A 99 11.10 -7.81 4.78
C ASN A 99 10.02 -6.78 5.11
N THR A 100 10.31 -5.48 5.04
CA THR A 100 9.32 -4.43 5.28
C THR A 100 8.18 -4.48 4.27
N ILE A 101 8.48 -4.61 2.97
CA ILE A 101 7.45 -4.73 1.93
C ILE A 101 6.56 -5.95 2.20
N VAL A 102 7.15 -7.07 2.59
CA VAL A 102 6.41 -8.30 2.90
C VAL A 102 5.49 -8.13 4.10
N GLN A 103 5.95 -7.50 5.18
CA GLN A 103 5.10 -7.21 6.34
C GLN A 103 3.97 -6.21 5.98
N ALA A 104 4.24 -5.27 5.09
CA ALA A 104 3.21 -4.34 4.61
C ALA A 104 2.15 -5.06 3.78
N VAL A 105 2.55 -5.91 2.82
CA VAL A 105 1.63 -6.73 2.01
C VAL A 105 0.81 -7.68 2.89
N ALA A 106 1.43 -8.28 3.90
CA ALA A 106 0.75 -9.09 4.91
C ALA A 106 -0.37 -8.32 5.61
N THR A 107 -0.04 -7.10 6.04
CA THR A 107 -0.97 -6.23 6.75
C THR A 107 -2.13 -5.83 5.85
N ASP A 108 -1.87 -5.47 4.60
CA ASP A 108 -2.92 -5.13 3.63
C ASP A 108 -3.84 -6.32 3.39
N TRP A 109 -3.29 -7.53 3.26
CA TRP A 109 -4.09 -8.76 3.12
C TRP A 109 -4.95 -9.05 4.35
N LEU A 110 -4.38 -8.92 5.56
CA LEU A 110 -5.15 -9.07 6.80
C LEU A 110 -6.27 -8.05 6.89
N ARG A 111 -6.01 -6.78 6.52
CA ARG A 111 -7.03 -5.73 6.48
C ARG A 111 -8.17 -6.07 5.53
N MET A 112 -7.86 -6.60 4.35
CA MET A 112 -8.89 -7.06 3.42
C MET A 112 -9.68 -8.26 3.95
N LYS A 113 -8.99 -9.25 4.53
CA LYS A 113 -9.61 -10.48 5.06
C LYS A 113 -10.58 -10.19 6.22
N TYR A 114 -10.22 -9.27 7.09
CA TYR A 114 -10.98 -8.92 8.30
C TYR A 114 -11.74 -7.59 8.17
N TRP A 115 -12.03 -7.16 6.94
CA TRP A 115 -12.87 -6.00 6.68
C TRP A 115 -14.34 -6.34 6.95
N ASP A 116 -15.01 -5.55 7.78
CA ASP A 116 -16.43 -5.77 8.12
C ASP A 116 -17.40 -4.83 7.39
N GLY A 117 -16.88 -3.91 6.58
CA GLY A 117 -17.65 -2.87 5.88
C GLY A 117 -17.32 -1.46 6.33
N GLU A 118 -16.84 -1.29 7.56
CA GLU A 118 -16.49 0.01 8.15
C GLU A 118 -15.02 0.08 8.52
N GLU A 119 -14.48 -0.99 9.09
CA GLU A 119 -13.10 -1.07 9.55
C GLU A 119 -12.52 -2.49 9.43
N ALA A 120 -11.19 -2.58 9.53
CA ALA A 120 -10.50 -3.87 9.56
C ALA A 120 -10.32 -4.34 11.01
N ARG A 121 -11.09 -5.35 11.43
CA ARG A 121 -11.03 -5.91 12.79
C ARG A 121 -10.12 -7.13 12.84
N ILE A 122 -8.81 -6.89 12.78
CA ILE A 122 -7.80 -7.95 12.72
C ILE A 122 -7.64 -8.60 14.12
N PRO A 123 -7.88 -9.91 14.29
CA PRO A 123 -7.63 -10.59 15.56
C PRO A 123 -6.14 -10.53 15.92
N PRO A 124 -5.77 -10.34 17.21
CA PRO A 124 -4.37 -10.27 17.62
C PRO A 124 -3.52 -11.48 17.17
N GLN A 125 -4.12 -12.67 17.15
CA GLN A 125 -3.48 -13.90 16.70
C GLN A 125 -3.23 -13.96 15.18
N ALA A 126 -3.99 -13.21 14.37
CA ALA A 126 -3.89 -13.30 12.91
C ALA A 126 -2.54 -12.79 12.39
N HIS A 127 -1.95 -11.79 13.04
CA HIS A 127 -0.59 -11.34 12.74
C HIS A 127 0.45 -12.44 13.05
N LEU A 128 0.32 -13.12 14.19
CA LEU A 128 1.19 -14.21 14.60
C LEU A 128 1.07 -15.43 13.68
N GLU A 129 -0.14 -15.76 13.24
CA GLU A 129 -0.41 -16.82 12.27
C GLU A 129 0.18 -16.48 10.90
N PHE A 130 0.01 -15.26 10.42
CA PHE A 130 0.63 -14.81 9.17
C PHE A 130 2.17 -14.90 9.23
N MET A 131 2.78 -14.54 10.37
CA MET A 131 4.22 -14.64 10.51
C MET A 131 4.75 -16.08 10.47
N LYS A 132 3.89 -17.07 10.79
CA LYS A 132 4.18 -18.51 10.70
C LYS A 132 3.96 -19.07 9.29
N ASP A 133 3.38 -18.30 8.37
CA ASP A 133 3.14 -18.71 7.00
C ASP A 133 4.48 -19.02 6.28
N PRO A 134 4.58 -20.09 5.47
CA PRO A 134 5.80 -20.45 4.75
C PRO A 134 6.33 -19.32 3.85
N ILE A 135 5.46 -18.45 3.33
CA ILE A 135 5.84 -17.27 2.55
C ILE A 135 6.64 -16.30 3.43
N SER A 136 6.23 -16.06 4.68
CA SER A 136 6.97 -15.26 5.66
C SER A 136 8.35 -15.86 5.99
N ASN A 137 8.44 -17.19 6.11
CA ASN A 137 9.72 -17.86 6.37
C ASN A 137 10.69 -17.75 5.19
N PHE A 138 10.19 -17.90 3.96
CA PHE A 138 10.99 -17.70 2.75
C PHE A 138 11.60 -16.31 2.65
N LEU A 139 10.84 -15.31 3.07
CA LEU A 139 11.16 -13.91 2.86
C LEU A 139 12.12 -13.37 3.92
N ARG A 140 12.20 -13.99 5.10
CA ARG A 140 13.22 -13.68 6.13
C ARG A 140 14.53 -14.43 5.94
N THR A 141 14.57 -15.39 5.01
CA THR A 141 15.72 -16.25 4.83
C THR A 141 16.84 -15.46 4.14
N GLY A 142 17.93 -15.17 4.85
CA GLY A 142 19.13 -14.61 4.25
C GLY A 142 19.74 -15.58 3.24
N ARG A 143 20.54 -15.08 2.30
CA ARG A 143 21.15 -15.88 1.21
C ARG A 143 21.81 -17.19 1.69
N ASN A 144 22.37 -17.19 2.91
CA ASN A 144 23.06 -18.34 3.51
C ASN A 144 22.24 -19.11 4.55
N ASP A 145 21.04 -18.64 4.90
CA ASP A 145 20.17 -19.27 5.90
C ASP A 145 19.43 -20.46 5.29
N SER A 146 18.86 -21.31 6.14
CA SER A 146 18.05 -22.46 5.73
C SER A 146 16.80 -22.00 4.99
N CYS A 147 16.56 -22.54 3.79
CA CYS A 147 15.47 -22.16 2.91
C CYS A 147 14.11 -22.33 3.58
N GLY A 148 13.29 -21.26 3.56
CA GLY A 148 11.93 -21.26 4.10
C GLY A 148 10.95 -22.27 3.49
N CYS A 149 11.32 -22.99 2.41
CA CYS A 149 10.53 -24.09 1.86
C CYS A 149 10.59 -25.38 2.69
N GLY A 150 11.45 -25.45 3.72
CA GLY A 150 11.61 -26.64 4.56
C GLY A 150 12.51 -27.73 3.96
N SER A 151 13.24 -27.47 2.88
CA SER A 151 14.13 -28.46 2.23
C SER A 151 15.42 -28.77 3.00
N GLY A 152 15.75 -27.99 4.04
CA GLY A 152 17.01 -28.07 4.76
C GLY A 152 18.23 -27.53 3.99
N LYS A 153 18.07 -27.08 2.73
CA LYS A 153 19.15 -26.46 1.93
C LYS A 153 19.31 -24.98 2.26
N LYS A 154 20.50 -24.41 2.02
CA LYS A 154 20.69 -22.94 2.07
C LYS A 154 19.84 -22.26 1.00
N PHE A 155 19.28 -21.08 1.29
CA PHE A 155 18.35 -20.39 0.39
C PHE A 155 18.92 -20.16 -1.03
N LYS A 156 20.20 -19.75 -1.12
CA LYS A 156 20.92 -19.59 -2.39
C LYS A 156 21.06 -20.84 -3.24
N GLN A 157 20.93 -22.02 -2.63
CA GLN A 157 21.05 -23.33 -3.29
C GLN A 157 19.69 -24.01 -3.48
N CYS A 158 18.60 -23.32 -3.13
CA CYS A 158 17.26 -23.87 -3.20
C CYS A 158 16.38 -22.95 -4.07
N CYS A 159 15.57 -22.11 -3.46
CA CYS A 159 14.53 -21.39 -4.18
C CYS A 159 14.93 -19.98 -4.61
N LEU A 160 16.01 -19.40 -4.08
CA LEU A 160 16.50 -18.08 -4.52
C LEU A 160 16.80 -18.03 -6.03
N PRO A 161 17.51 -19.00 -6.65
CA PRO A 161 17.75 -19.00 -8.11
C PRO A 161 16.47 -19.16 -8.95
N MET A 162 15.42 -19.74 -8.39
CA MET A 162 14.13 -19.88 -9.08
C MET A 162 13.39 -18.54 -9.09
N ILE A 163 13.38 -17.85 -7.94
CA ILE A 163 12.77 -16.53 -7.78
C ILE A 163 13.49 -15.49 -8.67
N GLN A 164 14.82 -15.55 -8.74
CA GLN A 164 15.63 -14.61 -9.54
C GLN A 164 15.43 -14.71 -11.05
N LYS A 165 14.84 -15.80 -11.57
CA LYS A 165 14.56 -15.98 -13.01
C LYS A 165 13.18 -15.45 -13.43
N CYS A 166 12.34 -15.08 -12.46
CA CYS A 166 11.01 -14.54 -12.68
C CYS A 166 10.96 -13.00 -12.54
N LEU A 167 12.12 -12.37 -12.33
CA LEU A 167 12.38 -10.93 -12.39
C LEU A 167 13.16 -10.61 -13.66
#